data_AF-A0A2U1Q5P2-F1
#
_entry.id   AF-A0A2U1Q5P2-F1
#
_cell.length_a   1.000
_cell.length_b   1.000
_cell.length_c   1.000
_cell.angle_alpha   90.00
_cell.angle_beta   90.00
_cell.angle_gamma   90.00
#
_symmetry.space_group_name_H-M   'P 1'
#
loop_
_entity.id
_entity.type
_entity.pdbx_description
1 polymer ?
#
loop_
_entity_poly.entity_id
_entity_poly.type
_entity_poly.pdbx_seq_one_letter_code
_entity_poly.pdbx_strand_id
1 'polypeptide(L)'
;MAKQLKHQQSQCCYQNWVAQQRLDLNELLQALTNYPNDNDFLQLITNKIINHFENYSAARALLAKHDGPSYISPTWGSTFENSFLWIGGCRPSLSIRLVYALCGSQLNTHFAEFLEGVRHGNLGEISSTQLKGIDALHAKTVKDEDKLTSHMATLQAYNTSP
;
A
#
# COMPACT_ATOMS: atom_id res chain seq x y z
N MET A 1 21.03 -18.30 -18.43
CA MET A 1 21.77 -17.23 -17.73
C MET A 1 20.95 -15.92 -17.60
N ALA A 2 20.45 -15.31 -18.69
CA ALA A 2 19.70 -14.05 -18.62
C ALA A 2 18.37 -14.09 -17.82
N LYS A 3 17.61 -15.19 -17.89
CA LYS A 3 16.35 -15.36 -17.13
C LYS A 3 16.57 -15.43 -15.61
N GLN A 4 17.67 -16.05 -15.20
CA GLN A 4 18.05 -16.20 -13.78
C GLN A 4 18.53 -14.87 -13.19
N LEU A 5 19.25 -14.06 -13.98
CA LEU A 5 19.68 -12.72 -13.58
C LEU A 5 18.51 -11.76 -13.38
N LYS A 6 17.49 -11.80 -14.26
CA LYS A 6 16.28 -10.98 -14.13
C LYS A 6 15.47 -11.32 -12.87
N HIS A 7 15.33 -12.60 -12.59
CA HIS A 7 14.63 -13.06 -11.39
C HIS A 7 15.32 -12.59 -10.10
N GLN A 8 16.66 -12.60 -10.07
CA GLN A 8 17.46 -12.06 -8.96
C GLN A 8 17.27 -10.56 -8.77
N GLN A 9 17.14 -9.79 -9.86
CA GLN A 9 16.89 -8.34 -9.77
C GLN A 9 15.52 -8.02 -9.15
N SER A 10 14.48 -8.75 -9.54
CA SER A 10 13.14 -8.57 -8.97
C SER A 10 13.09 -8.92 -7.48
N GLN A 11 13.76 -10.00 -7.09
CA GLN A 11 13.88 -10.39 -5.69
C GLN A 11 14.65 -9.36 -4.86
N CYS A 12 15.81 -8.90 -5.35
CA CYS A 12 16.61 -7.88 -4.67
C CYS A 12 15.84 -6.56 -4.51
N CYS A 13 15.14 -6.12 -5.56
CA CYS A 13 14.28 -4.94 -5.52
C CYS A 13 13.21 -5.05 -4.41
N TYR A 14 12.52 -6.19 -4.32
CA TYR A 14 11.53 -6.43 -3.26
C TYR A 14 12.16 -6.45 -1.86
N GLN A 15 13.27 -7.17 -1.67
CA GLN A 15 13.94 -7.26 -0.37
C GLN A 15 14.43 -5.89 0.12
N ASN A 16 15.00 -5.08 -0.77
CA ASN A 16 15.41 -3.72 -0.47
C ASN A 16 14.21 -2.85 -0.06
N TRP A 17 13.08 -2.99 -0.74
CA TRP A 17 11.85 -2.29 -0.36
C TRP A 17 11.33 -2.73 1.02
N VAL A 18 11.31 -4.03 1.33
CA VAL A 18 10.90 -4.53 2.65
C VAL A 18 11.82 -3.96 3.74
N ALA A 19 13.12 -3.94 3.50
CA ALA A 19 14.09 -3.36 4.44
C ALA A 19 13.84 -1.85 4.63
N GLN A 20 13.63 -1.10 3.53
CA GLN A 20 13.34 0.32 3.58
C GLN A 20 12.05 0.61 4.35
N GLN A 21 10.98 -0.14 4.10
CA GLN A 21 9.70 0.00 4.81
C GLN A 21 9.84 -0.22 6.33
N ARG A 22 10.70 -1.15 6.75
CA ARG A 22 10.98 -1.36 8.18
C ARG A 22 11.71 -0.17 8.80
N LEU A 23 12.66 0.42 8.07
CA LEU A 23 13.36 1.63 8.51
C LEU A 23 12.39 2.82 8.60
N ASP A 24 11.58 3.01 7.56
CA ASP A 24 10.55 4.06 7.48
C ASP A 24 9.54 3.94 8.63
N LEU A 25 9.08 2.71 8.95
CA LEU A 25 8.18 2.47 10.08
C LEU A 25 8.84 2.84 11.43
N ASN A 26 10.08 2.43 11.65
CA ASN A 26 10.80 2.78 12.88
C ASN A 26 10.97 4.30 13.01
N GLU A 27 11.28 4.98 11.91
CA GLU A 27 11.41 6.44 11.87
C GLU A 27 10.08 7.14 12.18
N LEU A 28 8.95 6.66 11.64
CA LEU A 28 7.62 7.18 11.98
C LEU A 28 7.30 7.02 13.47
N LEU A 29 7.56 5.85 14.03
CA LEU A 29 7.29 5.58 15.44
C LEU A 29 8.15 6.47 16.35
N GLN A 30 9.42 6.67 16.00
CA GLN A 30 10.31 7.58 16.72
C GLN A 30 9.86 9.04 16.59
N ALA A 31 9.45 9.47 15.39
CA ALA A 31 8.94 10.83 15.16
C ALA A 31 7.68 11.09 16.00
N LEU A 32 6.74 10.15 15.99
CA LEU A 32 5.50 10.25 16.77
C LEU A 32 5.76 10.25 18.29
N THR A 33 6.77 9.51 18.75
CA THR A 33 7.10 9.42 20.18
C THR A 33 7.85 10.64 20.69
N ASN A 34 8.86 11.11 19.94
CA ASN A 34 9.79 12.14 20.39
C ASN A 34 9.35 13.56 20.00
N TYR A 35 8.57 13.69 18.93
CA TYR A 35 8.19 14.98 18.34
C TYR A 35 6.69 15.04 17.98
N PRO A 36 5.76 14.66 18.88
CA PRO A 36 4.32 14.55 18.57
C PRO A 36 3.65 15.88 18.19
N ASN A 37 4.23 17.02 18.57
CA ASN A 37 3.68 18.35 18.32
C ASN A 37 4.42 19.12 17.21
N ASP A 38 5.48 18.52 16.63
CA ASP A 38 6.25 19.14 15.56
C ASP A 38 5.63 18.77 14.20
N ASN A 39 4.59 19.51 13.82
CA ASN A 39 3.83 19.24 12.59
C ASN A 39 4.72 19.33 11.33
N ASP A 40 5.70 20.24 11.31
CA ASP A 40 6.59 20.42 10.17
C ASP A 40 7.51 19.19 10.01
N PHE A 41 8.06 18.69 11.13
CA PHE A 41 8.85 17.47 11.13
C PHE A 41 8.01 16.23 10.77
N LEU A 42 6.81 16.09 11.34
CA LEU A 42 5.91 14.98 11.02
C LEU A 42 5.50 14.99 9.54
N GLN A 43 5.25 16.16 8.96
CA GLN A 43 4.97 16.30 7.53
C GLN A 43 6.19 15.95 6.67
N LEU A 44 7.39 16.38 7.07
CA LEU A 44 8.64 16.05 6.38
C LEU A 44 8.87 14.53 6.31
N ILE A 45 8.75 13.83 7.44
CA ILE A 45 8.92 12.37 7.50
C ILE A 45 7.83 11.65 6.70
N THR A 46 6.58 12.12 6.79
CA THR A 46 5.48 11.55 6.00
C THR A 46 5.76 11.66 4.50
N ASN A 47 6.18 12.84 4.02
CA ASN A 47 6.52 13.07 2.61
C ASN A 47 7.70 12.21 2.15
N LYS A 48 8.74 12.06 2.99
CA LYS A 48 9.89 11.18 2.69
C LYS A 48 9.43 9.75 2.42
N ILE A 49 8.52 9.22 3.22
CA ILE A 49 8.06 7.83 3.13
C ILE A 49 7.12 7.63 1.94
N ILE A 50 6.26 8.61 1.65
CA ILE A 50 5.47 8.63 0.41
C ILE A 50 6.41 8.58 -0.81
N ASN A 51 7.47 9.40 -0.82
CA ASN A 51 8.46 9.39 -1.90
C ASN A 51 9.16 8.03 -2.03
N HIS A 52 9.52 7.36 -0.93
CA HIS A 52 10.08 6.01 -0.98
C HIS A 52 9.12 4.99 -1.60
N PHE A 53 7.84 5.07 -1.28
CA PHE A 53 6.81 4.22 -1.85
C PHE A 53 6.63 4.46 -3.36
N GLU A 54 6.60 5.73 -3.79
CA GLU A 54 6.52 6.11 -5.20
C GLU A 54 7.74 5.64 -5.99
N ASN A 55 8.95 5.84 -5.44
CA ASN A 55 10.20 5.38 -6.03
C ASN A 55 10.21 3.85 -6.22
N TYR A 56 9.76 3.10 -5.20
CA TYR A 56 9.62 1.65 -5.33
C TYR A 56 8.61 1.27 -6.42
N SER A 57 7.45 1.92 -6.45
CA SER A 57 6.41 1.66 -7.44
C SER A 57 6.90 1.91 -8.86
N ALA A 58 7.65 2.99 -9.08
CA ALA A 58 8.27 3.32 -10.36
C ALA A 58 9.35 2.30 -10.76
N ALA A 59 10.25 1.93 -9.83
CA ALA A 59 11.28 0.92 -10.07
C ALA A 59 10.67 -0.45 -10.42
N ARG A 60 9.64 -0.86 -9.67
CA ARG A 60 8.86 -2.08 -9.92
C ARG A 60 8.24 -2.06 -11.32
N ALA A 61 7.61 -0.94 -11.71
CA ALA A 61 7.00 -0.79 -13.03
C ALA A 61 8.03 -0.87 -14.18
N LEU A 62 9.22 -0.30 -14.00
CA LEU A 62 10.31 -0.38 -14.99
C LEU A 62 10.81 -1.82 -15.14
N LEU A 63 11.06 -2.52 -14.03
CA LEU A 63 11.55 -3.89 -14.04
C LEU A 63 10.50 -4.88 -14.55
N ALA A 64 9.21 -4.64 -14.26
CA ALA A 64 8.11 -5.47 -14.74
C ALA A 64 7.96 -5.45 -16.28
N LYS A 65 8.43 -4.41 -16.98
CA LYS A 65 8.50 -4.41 -18.46
C LYS A 65 9.43 -5.49 -19.00
N HIS A 66 10.43 -5.92 -18.22
CA HIS A 66 11.43 -6.89 -18.62
C HIS A 66 11.15 -8.32 -18.14
N ASP A 67 10.39 -8.46 -17.04
CA ASP A 67 9.97 -9.74 -16.45
C ASP A 67 8.69 -9.60 -15.59
N GLY A 68 7.56 -9.31 -16.25
CA GLY A 68 6.26 -9.13 -15.58
C GLY A 68 5.80 -10.32 -14.73
N PRO A 69 5.90 -11.59 -15.20
CA PRO A 69 5.45 -12.75 -14.43
C PRO A 69 6.12 -12.88 -13.06
N SER A 70 7.42 -12.57 -12.96
CA SER A 70 8.16 -12.60 -11.68
C SER A 70 7.63 -11.61 -10.63
N TYR A 71 6.84 -10.61 -11.02
CA TYR A 71 6.21 -9.65 -10.08
C TYR A 71 4.76 -9.98 -9.71
N ILE A 72 4.11 -10.87 -10.47
CA ILE A 72 2.74 -11.31 -10.24
C ILE A 72 2.74 -12.65 -9.47
N SER A 73 3.66 -13.54 -9.81
CA SER A 73 3.82 -14.86 -9.18
C SER A 73 5.30 -15.15 -8.93
N PRO A 74 5.95 -14.46 -7.99
CA PRO A 74 7.36 -14.68 -7.67
C PRO A 74 7.58 -16.07 -7.11
N THR A 75 8.65 -16.75 -7.54
CA THR A 75 9.02 -18.09 -7.03
C THR A 75 9.77 -18.06 -5.70
N TRP A 76 10.12 -16.87 -5.19
CA TRP A 76 10.82 -16.68 -3.92
C TRP A 76 9.89 -16.37 -2.74
N GLY A 77 8.61 -16.09 -2.98
CA GLY A 77 7.60 -15.84 -1.94
C GLY A 77 6.87 -17.13 -1.54
N SER A 78 6.33 -17.16 -0.32
CA SER A 78 5.41 -18.23 0.10
C SER A 78 4.10 -18.17 -0.68
N THR A 79 3.38 -19.30 -0.80
CA THR A 79 2.04 -19.32 -1.42
C THR A 79 1.09 -18.33 -0.76
N PHE A 80 1.20 -18.17 0.56
CA PHE A 80 0.41 -17.20 1.31
C PHE A 80 0.74 -15.77 0.89
N GLU A 81 2.01 -15.36 0.92
CA GLU A 81 2.42 -14.01 0.50
C GLU A 81 2.03 -13.73 -0.96
N ASN A 82 2.23 -14.72 -1.84
CA ASN A 82 1.89 -14.61 -3.25
C ASN A 82 0.37 -14.46 -3.48
N SER A 83 -0.47 -15.00 -2.59
CA SER A 83 -1.93 -14.87 -2.69
C SER A 83 -2.44 -13.44 -2.48
N PHE A 84 -1.64 -12.58 -1.83
CA PHE A 84 -1.95 -11.15 -1.65
C PHE A 84 -1.36 -10.26 -2.73
N LEU A 85 -0.55 -10.82 -3.65
CA LEU A 85 0.02 -10.05 -4.73
C LEU A 85 -1.01 -9.77 -5.83
N TRP A 86 -0.97 -8.56 -6.34
CA TRP A 86 -1.73 -8.06 -7.48
C TRP A 86 -0.77 -7.37 -8.46
N ILE A 87 -1.29 -6.94 -9.60
CA ILE A 87 -0.53 -6.34 -10.73
C ILE A 87 0.50 -5.30 -10.24
N GLY A 88 0.11 -4.45 -9.28
CA GLY A 88 0.94 -3.39 -8.71
C GLY A 88 1.72 -3.73 -7.44
N GLY A 89 1.59 -4.92 -6.87
CA GLY A 89 2.11 -5.24 -5.54
C GLY A 89 0.97 -5.74 -4.67
N CYS A 90 0.41 -4.91 -3.79
CA CYS A 90 -0.89 -5.18 -3.18
C CYS A 90 -2.03 -4.56 -4.00
N ARG A 91 -3.27 -4.98 -3.76
CA ARG A 91 -4.46 -4.27 -4.28
C ARG A 91 -4.61 -2.92 -3.55
N PRO A 92 -4.55 -1.76 -4.21
CA PRO A 92 -4.66 -0.44 -3.57
C PRO A 92 -5.90 -0.26 -2.66
N SER A 93 -7.02 -0.89 -2.99
CA SER A 93 -8.25 -0.88 -2.20
C SER A 93 -8.08 -1.48 -0.80
N LEU A 94 -7.08 -2.36 -0.59
CA LEU A 94 -6.75 -2.89 0.73
C LEU A 94 -6.27 -1.79 1.67
N SER A 95 -5.44 -0.86 1.20
CA SER A 95 -4.97 0.26 2.01
C SER A 95 -6.13 1.16 2.45
N ILE A 96 -7.11 1.40 1.56
CA ILE A 96 -8.29 2.20 1.89
C ILE A 96 -9.21 1.46 2.87
N ARG A 97 -9.39 0.14 2.69
CA ARG A 97 -10.12 -0.70 3.65
C ARG A 97 -9.49 -0.69 5.04
N LEU A 98 -8.15 -0.68 5.11
CA LEU A 98 -7.44 -0.56 6.38
C LEU A 98 -7.75 0.78 7.06
N VAL A 99 -7.85 1.89 6.32
CA VAL A 99 -8.27 3.18 6.88
C VAL A 99 -9.65 3.07 7.53
N TYR A 100 -10.67 2.52 6.85
CA TYR A 100 -11.99 2.35 7.47
C TYR A 100 -11.96 1.50 8.73
N ALA A 101 -11.21 0.40 8.71
CA ALA A 101 -11.08 -0.49 9.87
C ALA A 101 -10.44 0.24 11.06
N LEU A 102 -9.39 1.02 10.82
CA LEU A 102 -8.72 1.82 11.84
C LEU A 102 -9.61 2.95 12.36
N CYS A 103 -10.35 3.65 11.48
CA CYS A 103 -11.31 4.67 11.88
C CYS A 103 -12.36 4.09 12.85
N GLY A 104 -13.00 2.98 12.45
CA GLY A 104 -14.02 2.32 13.27
C GLY A 104 -13.45 1.82 14.60
N SER A 105 -12.27 1.20 14.57
CA SER A 105 -11.61 0.72 15.79
C SER A 105 -11.24 1.85 16.74
N GLN A 106 -10.64 2.94 16.26
CA GLN A 106 -10.19 4.04 17.10
C GLN A 106 -11.37 4.84 17.66
N LEU A 107 -12.40 5.09 16.86
CA LEU A 107 -13.64 5.72 17.34
C LEU A 107 -14.30 4.86 18.42
N ASN A 108 -14.35 3.53 18.23
CA ASN A 108 -14.95 2.63 19.22
C ASN A 108 -14.17 2.62 20.54
N THR A 109 -12.83 2.61 20.48
CA THR A 109 -11.96 2.65 21.67
C THR A 109 -12.15 3.93 22.48
N HIS A 110 -12.27 5.09 21.81
CA HIS A 110 -12.39 6.41 22.44
C HIS A 110 -13.82 6.98 22.42
N PHE A 111 -14.83 6.12 22.29
CA PHE A 111 -16.19 6.57 22.00
C PHE A 111 -16.81 7.42 23.11
N ALA A 112 -16.61 7.02 24.37
CA ALA A 112 -17.13 7.76 25.53
C ALA A 112 -16.49 9.17 25.62
N GLU A 113 -15.17 9.24 25.53
CA GLU A 113 -14.40 10.49 25.54
C GLU A 113 -14.80 11.40 24.36
N PHE A 114 -15.03 10.80 23.19
CA PHE A 114 -15.51 11.53 22.01
C PHE A 114 -16.88 12.18 22.24
N LEU A 115 -17.81 11.48 22.90
CA LEU A 115 -19.14 12.02 23.27
C LEU A 115 -19.04 13.14 24.32
N GLU A 116 -18.04 13.08 25.19
CA GLU A 116 -17.70 14.14 26.15
C GLU A 116 -17.00 15.34 25.48
N GLY A 117 -16.70 15.25 24.17
CA GLY A 117 -16.09 16.31 23.39
C GLY A 117 -14.55 16.26 23.36
N VAL A 118 -13.93 15.25 23.95
CA VAL A 118 -12.47 15.04 23.88
C VAL A 118 -12.08 14.72 22.44
N ARG A 119 -10.97 15.31 21.98
CA ARG A 119 -10.42 15.12 20.65
C ARG A 119 -8.96 14.68 20.75
N HIS A 120 -8.66 13.52 20.19
CA HIS A 120 -7.38 12.83 20.14
C HIS A 120 -6.63 13.07 18.82
N GLY A 121 -7.30 13.64 17.81
CA GLY A 121 -6.68 13.88 16.50
C GLY A 121 -6.31 12.61 15.75
N ASN A 122 -7.00 11.50 16.03
CA ASN A 122 -6.74 10.19 15.42
C ASN A 122 -7.71 9.89 14.25
N LEU A 123 -7.59 8.71 13.63
CA LEU A 123 -8.44 8.31 12.49
C LEU A 123 -9.90 8.09 12.88
N GLY A 124 -10.22 7.96 14.16
CA GLY A 124 -11.60 7.95 14.66
C GLY A 124 -12.30 9.30 14.52
N GLU A 125 -11.56 10.39 14.29
CA GLU A 125 -12.07 11.77 14.23
C GLU A 125 -12.12 12.35 12.83
N ILE A 126 -11.97 11.50 11.80
CA ILE A 126 -12.10 11.92 10.40
C ILE A 126 -13.48 12.55 10.17
N SER A 127 -13.48 13.75 9.62
CA SER A 127 -14.70 14.49 9.33
C SER A 127 -15.54 13.81 8.24
N SER A 128 -16.84 14.11 8.21
CA SER A 128 -17.74 13.59 7.17
C SER A 128 -17.31 13.99 5.75
N THR A 129 -16.73 15.17 5.57
CA THR A 129 -16.19 15.62 4.27
C THR A 129 -14.96 14.82 3.85
N GLN A 130 -14.05 14.55 4.78
CA GLN A 130 -12.88 13.70 4.51
C GLN A 130 -13.33 12.26 4.21
N LEU A 131 -14.29 11.72 4.96
CA LEU A 131 -14.83 10.38 4.73
C LEU A 131 -15.47 10.26 3.34
N LYS A 132 -16.27 11.25 2.91
CA LYS A 132 -16.80 11.30 1.54
C LYS A 132 -15.70 11.31 0.48
N GLY A 133 -14.60 12.02 0.74
CA GLY A 133 -13.43 12.02 -0.14
C GLY A 133 -12.77 10.64 -0.22
N ILE A 134 -12.64 9.95 0.91
CA ILE A 134 -12.12 8.58 0.98
C ILE A 134 -13.06 7.61 0.25
N ASP A 135 -14.38 7.74 0.42
CA ASP A 135 -15.38 6.92 -0.27
C ASP A 135 -15.33 7.09 -1.79
N ALA A 136 -15.22 8.34 -2.26
CA ALA A 136 -15.08 8.64 -3.68
C ALA A 136 -13.78 8.06 -4.24
N LEU A 137 -12.67 8.17 -3.50
CA LEU A 137 -11.40 7.57 -3.87
C LEU A 137 -11.51 6.04 -3.93
N HIS A 138 -12.12 5.41 -2.93
CA HIS A 138 -12.31 3.96 -2.88
C HIS A 138 -13.12 3.46 -4.06
N ALA A 139 -14.25 4.09 -4.37
CA ALA A 139 -15.11 3.72 -5.49
C ALA A 139 -14.34 3.83 -6.83
N LYS A 140 -13.57 4.90 -7.02
CA LYS A 140 -12.72 5.06 -8.19
C LYS A 140 -11.65 3.98 -8.26
N THR A 141 -10.94 3.72 -7.16
CA THR A 141 -9.89 2.70 -7.07
C THR A 141 -10.43 1.32 -7.40
N VAL A 142 -11.55 0.90 -6.82
CA VAL A 142 -12.17 -0.40 -7.11
C VAL A 142 -12.55 -0.51 -8.58
N LYS A 143 -13.16 0.54 -9.16
CA LYS A 143 -13.50 0.56 -10.59
C LYS A 143 -12.27 0.38 -11.48
N ASP A 144 -11.16 1.00 -11.14
CA ASP A 144 -9.92 0.88 -11.92
C ASP A 144 -9.23 -0.47 -11.70
N GLU A 145 -9.25 -1.01 -10.48
CA GLU A 145 -8.80 -2.38 -10.17
C GLU A 145 -9.57 -3.44 -10.97
N ASP A 146 -10.88 -3.30 -11.09
CA ASP A 146 -11.74 -4.26 -11.78
C ASP A 146 -11.53 -4.22 -13.30
N LYS A 147 -11.30 -3.03 -13.87
CA LYS A 147 -10.90 -2.89 -15.28
C LYS A 147 -9.59 -3.61 -15.56
N LEU A 148 -8.58 -3.39 -14.71
CA LEU A 148 -7.26 -4.00 -14.87
C LEU A 148 -7.32 -5.52 -14.68
N THR A 149 -8.08 -5.99 -13.69
CA THR A 149 -8.30 -7.41 -13.44
C THR A 149 -9.01 -8.09 -14.62
N SER A 150 -10.07 -7.45 -15.14
CA SER A 150 -10.80 -7.96 -16.32
C SER A 150 -9.90 -8.02 -17.55
N HIS A 151 -9.10 -6.97 -17.80
CA HIS A 151 -8.18 -6.96 -18.93
C HIS A 151 -7.12 -8.07 -18.83
N MET A 152 -6.55 -8.27 -17.63
CA MET A 152 -5.60 -9.34 -17.37
C MET A 152 -6.22 -10.73 -17.60
N ALA A 153 -7.46 -10.95 -17.15
CA ALA A 153 -8.17 -12.21 -17.36
C ALA A 153 -8.38 -12.51 -18.86
N THR A 154 -8.75 -11.51 -19.66
CA THR A 154 -8.88 -11.66 -21.12
C THR A 154 -7.55 -12.07 -21.78
N LEU A 155 -6.43 -11.46 -21.38
CA LEU A 155 -5.11 -11.79 -21.91
C LEU A 155 -4.68 -13.22 -21.54
N GLN A 156 -5.02 -13.69 -20.34
CA GLN A 156 -4.72 -15.05 -19.89
C GLN A 156 -5.54 -16.10 -20.66
N ALA A 157 -6.84 -15.84 -20.89
CA ALA A 157 -7.71 -16.73 -21.65
C ALA A 157 -7.28 -16.86 -23.13
N TYR A 158 -6.80 -15.77 -23.74
CA TYR A 158 -6.28 -15.81 -25.10
C TYR A 158 -5.00 -16.65 -25.21
N ASN A 159 -4.06 -16.49 -24.28
CA ASN A 159 -2.78 -17.21 -24.30
C ASN A 159 -2.87 -18.69 -23.89
N THR A 160 -4.05 -19.17 -23.47
CA THR A 160 -4.29 -20.56 -23.06
C THR A 160 -5.22 -21.32 -24.02
N SER A 161 -5.70 -20.68 -25.08
CA SER A 161 -6.39 -21.37 -26.17
C SER A 161 -5.37 -22.08 -27.08
N PRO A 162 -5.60 -23.35 -27.46
CA PRO A 162 -4.66 -24.18 -28.23
C PRO A 162 -4.41 -23.68 -29.65
#